data_AF-A0A7K2AKM0-F1
#
_entry.id   AF-A0A7K2AKM0-F1
#
_cell.length_a   1.000
_cell.length_b   1.000
_cell.length_c   1.000
_cell.angle_alpha   90.00
_cell.angle_beta   90.00
_cell.angle_gamma   90.00
#
_symmetry.space_group_name_H-M   'P 1'
#
loop_
_entity.id
_entity.type
_entity.pdbx_description
1 polymer ?
#
loop_
_entity_poly.entity_id
_entity_poly.type
_entity_poly.pdbx_seq_one_letter_code
_entity_poly.pdbx_strand_id
1 'polypeptide(L)'
;MAKPNRRSCQVNFSYDDTADALYIQVAGSLVSQTFQIDPGTMVDVDNFGKVVGIEVLQPARDWPLEEIKSRFEFGQHEKEILDSLWGGNPGRLYPFAKPLAVSA
;
A
#
# COMPACT_ATOMS: atom_id res chain seq x y z
N MET A 1 -8.44 -5.09 35.73
CA MET A 1 -7.63 -4.44 34.68
C MET A 1 -7.95 -5.10 33.35
N ALA A 2 -8.64 -4.41 32.45
CA ALA A 2 -8.89 -4.91 31.10
C ALA A 2 -7.57 -4.82 30.30
N LYS A 3 -7.14 -5.93 29.68
CA LYS A 3 -6.02 -5.92 28.74
C LYS A 3 -6.39 -5.03 27.55
N PRO A 4 -5.49 -4.17 27.03
CA PRO A 4 -5.78 -3.41 25.83
C PRO A 4 -6.08 -4.38 24.69
N ASN A 5 -7.26 -4.25 24.11
CA ASN A 5 -7.68 -5.01 22.95
C ASN A 5 -6.80 -4.56 21.78
N ARG A 6 -5.72 -5.29 21.50
CA ARG A 6 -4.93 -5.10 20.28
C ARG A 6 -5.84 -5.50 19.13
N ARG A 7 -6.58 -4.54 18.57
CA ARG A 7 -7.21 -4.74 17.28
C ARG A 7 -6.07 -5.02 16.31
N SER A 8 -5.96 -6.26 15.88
CA SER A 8 -5.06 -6.70 14.83
C SER A 8 -5.49 -5.98 13.56
N CYS A 9 -4.89 -4.82 13.28
CA CYS A 9 -4.96 -4.16 11.99
C CYS A 9 -4.11 -5.01 11.03
N GLN A 10 -4.71 -6.05 10.47
CA GLN A 10 -4.02 -6.88 9.50
C GLN A 10 -3.96 -6.11 8.19
N VAL A 11 -2.76 -5.73 7.77
CA VAL A 11 -2.52 -5.22 6.41
C VAL A 11 -2.78 -6.37 5.45
N ASN A 12 -3.69 -6.17 4.49
CA ASN A 12 -4.04 -7.18 3.49
C ASN A 12 -3.58 -6.73 2.11
N PHE A 13 -3.16 -7.69 1.30
CA PHE A 13 -2.70 -7.47 -0.06
C PHE A 13 -3.64 -8.22 -1.01
N SER A 14 -4.13 -7.55 -2.04
CA SER A 14 -4.96 -8.14 -3.09
C SER A 14 -4.43 -7.68 -4.43
N TYR A 15 -4.27 -8.62 -5.36
CA TYR A 15 -3.70 -8.34 -6.68
C TYR A 15 -4.70 -8.71 -7.77
N ASP A 16 -4.94 -7.79 -8.70
CA ASP A 16 -5.75 -7.99 -9.90
C ASP A 16 -4.83 -8.25 -11.09
N ASP A 17 -4.83 -9.49 -11.56
CA ASP A 17 -4.04 -9.93 -12.71
C ASP A 17 -4.44 -9.26 -14.04
N THR A 18 -5.70 -8.88 -14.19
CA THR A 18 -6.24 -8.27 -15.42
C THR A 18 -5.83 -6.81 -15.50
N ALA A 19 -5.89 -6.11 -14.37
CA ALA A 19 -5.50 -4.70 -14.27
C ALA A 19 -4.00 -4.50 -14.04
N ASP A 20 -3.25 -5.56 -13.70
CA ASP A 20 -1.86 -5.46 -13.22
C ASP A 20 -1.76 -4.47 -12.05
N ALA A 21 -2.60 -4.68 -11.04
CA ALA A 21 -2.80 -3.73 -9.95
C ALA A 21 -2.73 -4.41 -8.58
N LEU A 22 -1.95 -3.84 -7.66
CA LEU A 22 -1.90 -4.23 -6.26
C LEU A 22 -2.72 -3.24 -5.42
N TYR A 23 -3.69 -3.77 -4.69
CA TYR A 23 -4.33 -3.04 -3.60
C TYR A 23 -3.78 -3.50 -2.25
N ILE A 24 -3.33 -2.53 -1.46
CA ILE A 24 -2.82 -2.70 -0.11
C ILE A 24 -3.85 -2.11 0.85
N GLN A 25 -4.64 -2.94 1.51
CA GLN A 25 -5.55 -2.48 2.55
C GLN A 25 -4.78 -2.29 3.86
N VAL A 26 -4.79 -1.06 4.37
CA VAL A 26 -4.09 -0.63 5.59
C VAL A 26 -5.06 -0.59 6.78
N ALA A 27 -6.32 -0.21 6.54
CA ALA A 27 -7.36 -0.18 7.56
C ALA A 27 -8.72 -0.63 7.01
N GLY A 28 -9.60 -1.07 7.90
CA GLY A 28 -10.98 -1.46 7.59
C GLY A 28 -12.01 -0.32 7.65
N SER A 29 -11.57 0.94 7.71
CA SER A 29 -12.47 2.10 7.64
C SER A 29 -13.00 2.33 6.22
N LEU A 30 -14.04 3.15 6.09
CA LEU A 30 -14.59 3.53 4.79
C LEU A 30 -13.71 4.58 4.10
N VAL A 31 -13.51 4.42 2.80
CA VAL A 31 -12.87 5.43 1.95
C VAL A 31 -13.79 6.65 1.85
N SER A 32 -13.22 7.82 2.11
CA SER A 32 -13.87 9.12 1.89
C SER A 32 -13.33 9.80 0.65
N GLN A 33 -12.00 9.75 0.47
CA GLN A 33 -11.32 10.44 -0.61
C GLN A 33 -10.15 9.60 -1.12
N THR A 34 -9.93 9.66 -2.43
CA THR A 34 -8.77 9.08 -3.11
C THR A 34 -7.86 10.19 -3.62
N PHE A 35 -6.57 10.06 -3.39
CA PHE A 35 -5.53 10.97 -3.88
C PHE A 35 -4.62 10.25 -4.86
N GLN A 36 -4.50 10.79 -6.06
CA GLN A 36 -3.47 10.36 -7.00
C GLN A 36 -2.13 11.00 -6.62
N ILE A 37 -1.11 10.17 -6.43
CA ILE A 37 0.25 10.60 -6.08
C ILE A 37 1.11 10.66 -7.33
N ASP A 38 1.06 9.60 -8.13
CA ASP A 38 1.67 9.50 -9.45
C ASP A 38 0.70 8.79 -10.44
N PRO A 39 1.03 8.68 -11.74
CA PRO A 39 0.16 8.02 -12.73
C PRO A 39 -0.25 6.58 -12.41
N GLY A 40 0.45 5.87 -11.52
CA GLY A 40 0.15 4.50 -11.15
C GLY A 40 0.06 4.28 -9.64
N THR A 41 -0.12 5.31 -8.83
CA THR A 41 -0.25 5.17 -7.37
C THR A 41 -1.32 6.10 -6.85
N MET A 42 -2.31 5.50 -6.20
CA MET A 42 -3.42 6.19 -5.54
C MET A 42 -3.47 5.81 -4.06
N VAL A 43 -3.90 6.74 -3.23
CA VAL A 43 -4.05 6.56 -1.79
C VAL A 43 -5.48 6.88 -1.40
N ASP A 44 -6.13 5.90 -0.77
CA ASP A 44 -7.46 6.04 -0.20
C ASP A 44 -7.35 6.42 1.27
N VAL A 45 -8.08 7.47 1.66
CA VAL A 45 -8.14 7.94 3.05
C VAL A 45 -9.57 8.00 3.56
N ASP A 46 -9.73 7.92 4.87
CA ASP A 46 -11.00 8.14 5.54
C ASP A 46 -11.26 9.65 5.78
N ASN A 47 -12.41 9.96 6.40
CA ASN A 47 -12.82 11.34 6.71
C ASN A 47 -11.87 12.09 7.68
N PHE A 48 -10.92 11.39 8.30
CA PHE A 48 -9.93 11.96 9.22
C PHE A 48 -8.55 12.09 8.56
N GLY A 49 -8.40 11.72 7.28
CA GLY A 49 -7.12 11.75 6.57
C GLY A 49 -6.21 10.56 6.88
N LYS A 50 -6.73 9.52 7.56
CA LYS A 50 -5.99 8.29 7.82
C LYS A 50 -6.07 7.37 6.61
N VAL A 51 -4.93 6.78 6.24
CA VAL A 51 -4.87 5.85 5.11
C VAL A 51 -5.69 4.60 5.38
N VAL A 52 -6.58 4.31 4.43
CA VAL A 52 -7.42 3.11 4.35
C VAL A 52 -6.78 2.09 3.43
N GLY A 53 -6.27 2.55 2.28
CA GLY A 53 -5.68 1.70 1.26
C GLY A 53 -4.72 2.43 0.34
N ILE A 54 -3.91 1.66 -0.36
CA ILE A 54 -3.01 2.14 -1.41
C ILE A 54 -3.21 1.25 -2.63
N GLU A 55 -3.45 1.85 -3.78
CA GLU A 55 -3.51 1.16 -5.06
C GLU A 55 -2.26 1.48 -5.86
N VAL A 56 -1.57 0.44 -6.34
CA VAL A 56 -0.35 0.54 -7.15
C VAL A 56 -0.56 -0.22 -8.45
N LEU A 57 -0.62 0.53 -9.55
CA LEU A 57 -0.64 -0.01 -10.90
C LEU A 57 0.78 -0.39 -11.33
N GLN A 58 0.87 -1.51 -12.03
CA GLN A 58 2.09 -2.13 -12.53
C GLN A 58 3.14 -2.23 -11.43
N PRO A 59 2.86 -2.93 -10.31
CA PRO A 59 3.65 -2.86 -9.09
C PRO A 59 5.07 -3.41 -9.22
N ALA A 60 5.47 -3.93 -10.38
CA ALA A 60 6.84 -4.26 -10.76
C ALA A 60 7.71 -2.99 -11.02
N ARG A 61 7.60 -1.98 -10.14
CA ARG A 61 8.28 -0.69 -10.25
C ARG A 61 8.49 -0.07 -8.87
N ASP A 62 9.36 0.93 -8.79
CA ASP A 62 9.40 1.81 -7.63
C ASP A 62 8.14 2.69 -7.59
N TRP A 63 7.61 2.91 -6.39
CA TRP A 63 6.44 3.75 -6.14
C TRP A 63 6.70 4.63 -4.89
N PRO A 64 6.04 5.80 -4.77
CA PRO A 64 6.44 6.87 -3.86
C PRO A 64 6.01 6.63 -2.39
N LEU A 65 6.38 5.48 -1.81
CA LEU A 65 6.00 5.10 -0.45
C LEU A 65 6.46 6.11 0.61
N GLU A 66 7.67 6.66 0.50
CA GLU A 66 8.16 7.68 1.45
C GLU A 66 7.34 8.97 1.39
N GLU A 67 6.95 9.41 0.19
CA GLU A 67 6.07 10.57 0.01
C GLU A 67 4.72 10.30 0.69
N ILE A 68 4.13 9.13 0.43
CA ILE A 68 2.85 8.71 1.01
C ILE A 68 2.90 8.71 2.54
N LYS A 69 3.95 8.13 3.14
CA LYS A 69 4.16 8.13 4.61
C LYS A 69 4.36 9.52 5.19
N SER A 70 4.89 10.47 4.41
CA SER A 70 5.08 11.86 4.84
C SER A 70 3.81 12.71 4.72
N ARG A 71 2.95 12.40 3.74
CA ARG A 71 1.77 13.20 3.40
C ARG A 71 0.50 12.78 4.13
N PHE A 72 0.37 11.50 4.49
CA PHE A 72 -0.87 10.95 5.07
C PHE A 72 -0.64 10.32 6.44
N GLU A 73 -1.71 10.23 7.23
CA GLU A 73 -1.66 9.58 8.53
C GLU A 73 -1.69 8.05 8.40
N PHE A 74 -0.73 7.40 9.04
CA PHE A 74 -0.66 5.94 9.19
C PHE A 74 -0.50 5.60 10.67
N GLY A 75 -0.98 4.41 11.07
CA GLY A 75 -0.54 3.83 12.32
C GLY A 75 0.92 3.35 12.23
N GLN A 76 1.60 3.34 13.37
CA GLN A 76 3.03 3.00 13.45
C GLN A 76 3.30 1.56 12.99
N HIS A 77 2.41 0.62 13.33
CA HIS A 77 2.56 -0.79 12.98
C HIS A 77 2.45 -1.01 11.47
N GLU A 78 1.54 -0.30 10.82
CA GLU A 78 1.33 -0.40 9.38
C GLU A 78 2.54 0.16 8.61
N LYS A 79 3.14 1.27 9.09
CA LYS A 79 4.40 1.80 8.53
C LYS A 79 5.51 0.75 8.59
N GLU A 80 5.67 0.08 9.73
CA GLU A 80 6.70 -0.96 9.91
C GLU A 80 6.50 -2.15 8.96
N ILE A 81 5.26 -2.56 8.71
CA ILE A 81 4.95 -3.63 7.72
C ILE A 81 5.35 -3.18 6.31
N LEU A 82 4.95 -1.97 5.91
CA LEU A 82 5.30 -1.43 4.60
C LEU A 82 6.82 -1.29 4.43
N ASP A 83 7.52 -0.83 5.46
CA ASP A 83 8.99 -0.71 5.46
C ASP A 83 9.69 -2.07 5.41
N SER A 84 9.17 -3.10 6.07
CA SER A 84 9.74 -4.46 5.99
C SER A 84 9.66 -5.05 4.57
N LEU A 85 8.60 -4.72 3.84
CA LEU A 85 8.33 -5.25 2.50
C LEU A 85 8.97 -4.39 1.39
N TRP A 86 8.97 -3.08 1.53
CA TRP A 86 9.39 -2.11 0.50
C TRP A 86 10.51 -1.16 0.93
N GLY A 87 10.86 -1.08 2.22
CA GLY A 87 11.89 -0.18 2.72
C GLY A 87 13.30 -0.64 2.34
N GLY A 88 14.01 0.21 1.59
CA GLY A 88 15.47 0.21 1.54
C GLY A 88 16.17 -0.88 0.72
N ASN A 89 15.51 -1.52 -0.25
CA ASN A 89 16.19 -2.51 -1.11
C ASN A 89 15.89 -2.31 -2.61
N PRO A 90 16.73 -1.55 -3.34
CA PRO A 90 16.61 -1.44 -4.79
C PRO A 90 16.80 -2.82 -5.43
N GLY A 91 15.87 -3.22 -6.29
CA GLY A 91 15.93 -4.51 -7.01
C GLY A 91 15.20 -5.68 -6.36
N ARG A 92 14.36 -5.45 -5.34
CA ARG A 92 13.42 -6.49 -4.88
C ARG A 92 12.41 -6.79 -6.00
N LEU A 93 12.43 -8.03 -6.48
CA LEU A 93 11.30 -8.58 -7.23
C LEU A 93 10.12 -8.61 -6.28
N TYR A 94 9.12 -7.80 -6.58
CA TYR A 94 7.88 -7.86 -5.83
C TYR A 94 7.21 -9.22 -6.08
N PRO A 95 6.62 -9.87 -5.07
CA PRO A 95 6.07 -11.22 -5.22
C PRO A 95 4.92 -11.31 -6.24
N PHE A 96 4.39 -10.15 -6.66
CA PHE A 96 3.36 -9.95 -7.68
C PHE A 96 3.92 -9.42 -9.02
N ALA A 97 5.23 -9.28 -9.16
CA ALA A 97 5.84 -8.84 -10.40
C ALA A 97 5.67 -9.91 -11.48
N LYS A 98 4.85 -9.62 -12.51
CA LYS A 98 4.93 -10.36 -13.76
C LYS A 98 6.32 -10.09 -14.38
N PRO A 99 7.03 -11.11 -14.87
CA PRO A 99 8.23 -10.86 -15.68
C PRO A 99 7.83 -9.90 -16.81
N LEU A 100 8.68 -8.89 -17.08
CA LEU A 100 8.51 -8.10 -18.30
C LEU A 100 8.33 -9.08 -19.45
N ALA A 101 7.19 -9.00 -20.14
CA ALA A 101 6.95 -9.81 -21.32
C ALA A 101 8.05 -9.43 -22.33
N VAL A 102 9.08 -10.26 -22.42
CA VAL A 102 10.10 -10.13 -23.46
C VAL A 102 9.35 -10.36 -24.76
N SER A 103 9.11 -9.29 -25.50
CA SER A 103 8.60 -9.41 -26.87
C SER A 103 9.66 -10.17 -27.66
N ALA A 104 9.31 -11.38 -28.10
CA ALA A 104 10.10 -12.18 -29.02
C ALA A 104 10.14 -11.55 -30.41
#